data_AF-A0A1G2MBF0-F1
#
_entry.id   AF-A0A1G2MBF0-F1
#
_cell.length_a   1.000
_cell.length_b   1.000
_cell.length_c   1.000
_cell.angle_alpha   90.00
_cell.angle_beta   90.00
_cell.angle_gamma   90.00
#
_symmetry.space_group_name_H-M   'P 1'
#
loop_
_entity.id
_entity.type
_entity.pdbx_description
1 polymer ?
#
loop_
_entity_poly.entity_id
_entity_poly.type
_entity_poly.pdbx_seq_one_letter_code
_entity_poly.pdbx_strand_id
1 'polypeptide(L)'
;MEHKNRTLYIILGVIGLLLIGWVFWGGGSSDGGVGQNPLTERELKARPALSQDELLGKAQPPQGTKTDIAAYKTHILSRANSSKPLTAEEKQSISIVMLSEAHLYGFTESERTAIFGALSR
;
A
#
# COMPACT_ATOMS: atom_id res chain seq x y z
N MET A 1 41.26 4.81 -33.99
CA MET A 1 40.36 4.25 -32.96
C MET A 1 39.65 5.40 -32.23
N GLU A 2 38.76 6.15 -32.88
CA GLU A 2 38.28 7.43 -32.32
C GLU A 2 36.75 7.64 -32.28
N HIS A 3 35.94 6.65 -32.68
CA HIS A 3 34.48 6.82 -32.65
C HIS A 3 33.80 6.31 -31.37
N LYS A 4 34.37 5.30 -30.69
CA LYS A 4 33.70 4.63 -29.56
C LYS A 4 33.60 5.50 -28.29
N ASN A 5 34.56 6.41 -28.11
CA ASN A 5 34.61 7.24 -26.89
C ASN A 5 33.70 8.48 -27.01
N ARG A 6 33.50 9.04 -28.21
CA ARG A 6 32.60 10.18 -28.42
C ARG A 6 31.15 9.84 -28.08
N THR A 7 30.67 8.67 -28.49
CA THR A 7 29.30 8.22 -28.19
C THR A 7 29.07 8.08 -26.69
N LEU A 8 30.07 7.60 -25.94
CA LEU A 8 29.97 7.44 -24.48
C LEU A 8 29.82 8.80 -23.78
N TYR A 9 30.59 9.81 -24.18
CA TYR A 9 30.48 11.16 -23.61
C TYR A 9 29.16 11.85 -23.95
N ILE A 10 28.60 11.61 -25.15
CA ILE A 10 27.29 12.16 -25.52
C ILE A 10 26.19 11.56 -24.64
N ILE A 11 26.22 10.23 -24.41
CA ILE A 11 25.24 9.55 -23.55
C ILE A 11 25.32 10.06 -22.11
N LEU A 12 26.55 10.18 -21.56
CA LEU A 12 26.76 10.72 -20.21
C LEU A 12 26.29 12.17 -20.09
N GLY A 13 26.49 12.99 -21.12
CA GLY A 13 26.01 14.38 -21.15
C GLY A 13 24.48 14.49 -21.16
N VAL A 14 23.79 13.66 -21.94
CA VAL A 14 22.31 13.65 -22.00
C VAL A 14 21.71 13.17 -20.68
N ILE A 15 22.29 12.15 -20.05
CA ILE A 15 21.83 11.68 -18.73
C ILE A 15 22.03 12.77 -17.67
N GLY A 16 23.18 13.45 -17.68
CA GLY A 16 23.43 14.58 -16.78
C GLY A 16 22.41 15.71 -16.95
N LEU A 17 22.10 16.09 -18.19
CA LEU A 17 21.11 17.12 -18.50
C LEU A 17 19.68 16.72 -18.11
N LEU A 18 19.30 15.45 -18.27
CA LEU A 18 17.98 14.95 -17.85
C LEU A 18 17.82 14.99 -16.33
N LEU A 19 18.88 14.67 -15.58
CA LEU A 19 18.84 14.72 -14.11
C LEU A 19 18.78 16.17 -13.59
N ILE A 20 19.52 17.09 -14.20
CA ILE A 20 19.47 18.52 -13.83
C ILE A 20 18.10 19.12 -14.20
N GLY A 21 17.53 18.75 -15.34
CA GLY A 21 16.19 19.17 -15.75
C GLY A 21 15.09 18.68 -14.80
N TRP A 22 15.20 17.46 -14.27
CA TRP A 22 14.24 16.93 -13.30
C TRP A 22 14.30 17.66 -11.95
N VAL A 23 15.50 18.01 -11.49
CA VAL A 23 15.68 18.75 -10.22
C VAL A 23 15.17 20.19 -10.32
N PHE A 24 15.32 20.85 -11.47
CA PHE A 24 14.87 22.23 -11.64
C PHE A 24 13.39 22.39 -12.06
N TRP A 25 12.73 21.34 -12.57
CA TRP A 25 11.31 21.39 -12.96
C TRP A 25 10.37 20.67 -11.96
N GLY A 26 10.90 19.85 -11.05
CA GLY A 26 10.09 19.06 -10.10
C GLY A 26 9.71 19.77 -8.79
N GLY A 27 10.06 21.05 -8.62
CA GLY A 27 9.80 21.81 -7.40
C GLY A 27 8.99 23.08 -7.64
N GLY A 28 7.66 23.00 -7.60
CA GLY A 28 6.81 24.20 -7.43
C GLY A 28 5.44 24.20 -8.11
N SER A 29 4.44 23.74 -7.35
CA SER A 29 3.05 24.25 -7.29
C SER A 29 2.03 23.91 -8.39
N SER A 30 1.02 23.13 -7.99
CA SER A 30 -0.40 23.45 -8.26
C SER A 30 -1.28 22.80 -7.19
N ASP A 31 -1.66 23.63 -6.22
CA ASP A 31 -2.80 23.44 -5.31
C ASP A 31 -4.12 23.51 -6.12
N GLY A 32 -5.10 22.69 -5.79
CA GLY A 32 -6.37 22.61 -6.51
C GLY A 32 -7.20 21.39 -6.12
N GLY A 33 -7.86 21.49 -4.98
CA GLY A 33 -8.47 20.37 -4.26
C GLY A 33 -9.59 19.61 -4.97
N VAL A 34 -9.62 18.30 -4.69
CA VAL A 34 -10.83 17.49 -4.53
C VAL A 34 -10.53 16.45 -3.43
N GLY A 35 -10.97 16.72 -2.20
CA GLY A 35 -11.26 15.70 -1.18
C GLY A 35 -10.19 14.64 -0.90
N GLN A 36 -8.96 15.05 -0.57
CA GLN A 36 -8.07 14.18 0.20
C GLN A 36 -8.52 14.25 1.65
N ASN A 37 -9.33 13.28 2.08
CA ASN A 37 -9.03 12.68 3.36
C ASN A 37 -7.87 11.72 3.04
N PRO A 38 -6.59 12.12 3.22
CA PRO A 38 -5.58 11.10 3.40
C PRO A 38 -6.09 10.27 4.58
N LEU A 39 -6.16 8.95 4.42
CA LEU A 39 -6.42 8.04 5.54
C LEU A 39 -5.52 8.51 6.67
N THR A 40 -6.13 9.07 7.71
CA THR A 40 -5.37 9.71 8.77
C THR A 40 -4.48 8.63 9.38
N GLU A 41 -3.32 8.94 9.95
CA GLU A 41 -2.50 7.95 10.68
C GLU A 41 -3.32 7.15 11.72
N ARG A 42 -4.51 7.62 12.10
CA ARG A 42 -5.53 6.91 12.88
C ARG A 42 -6.13 5.67 12.19
N GLU A 43 -6.32 5.66 10.87
CA GLU A 43 -6.82 4.49 10.13
C GLU A 43 -5.73 3.46 9.83
N LEU A 44 -4.46 3.88 9.65
CA LEU A 44 -3.33 2.93 9.66
C LEU A 44 -3.12 2.30 11.05
N LYS A 45 -3.44 3.03 12.13
CA LYS A 45 -3.50 2.51 13.51
C LYS A 45 -4.65 1.52 13.77
N ALA A 46 -5.54 1.30 12.81
CA ALA A 46 -6.70 0.42 13.00
C ALA A 46 -6.38 -1.08 12.84
N ARG A 47 -5.14 -1.44 12.49
CA ARG A 47 -4.74 -2.85 12.51
C ARG A 47 -4.62 -3.31 13.98
N PRO A 48 -5.39 -4.33 14.40
CA PRO A 48 -5.30 -4.85 15.75
C PRO A 48 -3.89 -5.35 16.05
N ALA A 49 -3.36 -4.97 17.21
CA ALA A 49 -2.09 -5.50 17.69
C ALA A 49 -2.34 -6.95 18.16
N LEU A 50 -1.83 -7.90 17.38
CA LEU A 50 -1.94 -9.33 17.66
C LEU A 50 -0.62 -9.85 18.21
N SER A 51 -0.70 -10.62 19.29
CA SER A 51 0.41 -11.38 19.83
C SER A 51 0.76 -12.57 18.93
N GLN A 52 2.00 -13.06 19.07
CA GLN A 52 2.47 -14.19 18.26
C GLN A 52 1.63 -15.46 18.48
N ASP A 53 1.13 -15.71 19.69
CA ASP A 53 0.30 -16.87 19.98
C ASP A 53 -1.10 -16.77 19.33
N GLU A 54 -1.65 -15.55 19.20
CA GLU A 54 -2.89 -15.31 18.47
C GLU A 54 -2.69 -15.51 16.96
N LEU A 55 -1.58 -15.01 16.41
CA LEU A 55 -1.21 -15.21 15.00
C LEU A 55 -0.97 -16.67 14.63
N LEU A 56 -0.56 -17.50 15.59
CA LEU A 56 -0.36 -18.93 15.41
C LEU A 56 -1.63 -19.75 15.71
N GLY A 57 -2.74 -19.11 16.09
CA GLY A 57 -3.96 -19.78 16.52
C GLY A 57 -3.83 -20.57 17.83
N LYS A 58 -2.75 -20.36 18.60
CA LYS A 58 -2.49 -20.99 19.90
C LYS A 58 -3.28 -20.33 21.03
N ALA A 59 -3.64 -19.07 20.87
CA ALA A 59 -4.47 -18.30 21.78
C ALA A 59 -5.64 -17.66 21.03
N GLN A 60 -6.81 -17.60 21.65
CA GLN A 60 -7.90 -16.80 21.10
C GLN A 60 -7.70 -15.33 21.44
N PRO A 61 -7.91 -14.41 20.47
CA PRO A 61 -7.85 -13.00 20.76
C PRO A 61 -8.91 -12.58 21.78
N PRO A 62 -8.59 -11.65 22.70
CA PRO A 62 -9.55 -11.14 23.67
C PRO A 62 -10.70 -10.42 22.94
N GLN A 63 -11.83 -10.24 23.62
CA GLN A 63 -13.04 -9.67 23.01
C GLN A 63 -12.82 -8.27 22.39
N GLY A 64 -11.98 -7.43 23.01
CA GLY A 64 -11.60 -6.13 22.46
C GLY A 64 -10.93 -6.29 21.09
N THR A 65 -9.90 -7.11 21.01
CA THR A 65 -9.18 -7.43 19.77
C THR A 65 -10.09 -8.06 18.71
N LYS A 66 -11.05 -8.91 19.09
CA LYS A 66 -12.03 -9.46 18.12
C LYS A 66 -12.90 -8.37 17.49
N THR A 67 -13.27 -7.34 18.26
CA THR A 67 -14.03 -6.19 17.75
C THR A 67 -13.19 -5.38 16.77
N ASP A 68 -11.92 -5.18 17.09
CA ASP A 68 -10.97 -4.47 16.23
C ASP A 68 -10.68 -5.25 14.92
N ILE A 69 -10.56 -6.59 14.99
CA ILE A 69 -10.45 -7.46 13.81
C ILE A 69 -11.67 -7.28 12.90
N ALA A 70 -12.88 -7.27 13.45
CA ALA A 70 -14.11 -7.11 12.66
C ALA A 70 -14.23 -5.72 12.02
N ALA A 71 -13.86 -4.66 12.75
CA ALA A 71 -13.82 -3.31 12.23
C ALA A 71 -12.79 -3.19 11.09
N TYR A 72 -11.60 -3.74 11.29
CA TYR A 72 -10.54 -3.72 10.29
C TYR A 72 -10.88 -4.59 9.07
N LYS A 73 -11.54 -5.73 9.25
CA LYS A 73 -12.11 -6.53 8.15
C LYS A 73 -13.02 -5.66 7.27
N THR A 74 -13.95 -4.96 7.90
CA THR A 74 -14.93 -4.10 7.21
C THR A 74 -14.22 -2.98 6.44
N HIS A 75 -13.19 -2.38 7.04
CA HIS A 75 -12.34 -1.40 6.37
C HIS A 75 -11.66 -1.98 5.12
N ILE A 76 -11.01 -3.14 5.23
CA ILE A 76 -10.36 -3.81 4.09
C ILE A 76 -11.36 -4.07 2.96
N LEU A 77 -12.55 -4.57 3.27
CA LEU A 77 -13.58 -4.85 2.27
C LEU A 77 -14.12 -3.56 1.64
N SER A 78 -14.31 -2.50 2.42
CA SER A 78 -14.73 -1.19 1.91
C SER A 78 -13.70 -0.64 0.91
N ARG A 79 -12.41 -0.75 1.23
CA ARG A 79 -11.31 -0.32 0.35
C ARG A 79 -11.20 -1.21 -0.89
N ALA A 80 -11.30 -2.53 -0.74
CA ALA A 80 -11.22 -3.47 -1.86
C ALA A 80 -12.37 -3.30 -2.87
N ASN A 81 -13.58 -2.97 -2.38
CA ASN A 81 -14.74 -2.70 -3.24
C ASN A 81 -14.79 -1.26 -3.76
N SER A 82 -13.87 -0.39 -3.32
CA SER A 82 -13.80 0.97 -3.83
C SER A 82 -13.31 1.00 -5.28
N SER A 83 -13.82 1.98 -6.04
CA SER A 83 -13.28 2.29 -7.37
C SER A 83 -11.94 3.04 -7.30
N LYS A 84 -11.51 3.46 -6.10
CA LYS A 84 -10.23 4.13 -5.89
C LYS A 84 -9.09 3.10 -5.82
N PRO A 85 -7.96 3.34 -6.50
CA PRO A 85 -6.77 2.53 -6.31
C PRO A 85 -6.30 2.56 -4.85
N LEU A 86 -5.80 1.42 -4.36
CA LEU A 86 -5.14 1.33 -3.06
C LEU A 86 -3.78 2.03 -3.13
N THR A 87 -3.41 2.76 -2.08
CA THR A 87 -2.04 3.29 -1.95
C THR A 87 -1.04 2.17 -1.70
N ALA A 88 0.26 2.45 -1.83
CA ALA A 88 1.30 1.45 -1.58
C ALA A 88 1.25 0.92 -0.14
N GLU A 89 0.99 1.80 0.83
CA GLU A 89 0.86 1.48 2.25
C GLU A 89 -0.35 0.59 2.52
N GLU A 90 -1.49 0.90 1.89
CA GLU A 90 -2.69 0.07 2.00
C GLU A 90 -2.49 -1.32 1.40
N LYS A 91 -1.89 -1.38 0.20
CA LYS A 91 -1.58 -2.66 -0.45
C LYS A 91 -0.68 -3.51 0.43
N GLN A 92 0.37 -2.91 1.01
CA GLN A 92 1.28 -3.62 1.90
C GLN A 92 0.54 -4.14 3.14
N SER A 93 -0.24 -3.30 3.82
CA SER A 93 -0.97 -3.70 5.03
C SER A 93 -1.98 -4.82 4.74
N ILE A 94 -2.79 -4.68 3.70
CA ILE A 94 -3.77 -5.68 3.28
C ILE A 94 -3.08 -6.98 2.87
N SER A 95 -1.94 -6.91 2.18
CA SER A 95 -1.18 -8.10 1.79
C SER A 95 -0.67 -8.89 2.99
N ILE A 96 -0.15 -8.20 4.02
CA ILE A 96 0.30 -8.86 5.26
C ILE A 96 -0.88 -9.58 5.94
N VAL A 97 -2.04 -8.92 6.03
CA VAL A 97 -3.24 -9.54 6.59
C VAL A 97 -3.64 -10.79 5.79
N MET A 98 -3.66 -10.69 4.47
CA MET A 98 -4.07 -11.80 3.60
C MET A 98 -3.11 -13.00 3.65
N LEU A 99 -1.81 -12.75 3.83
CA LEU A 99 -0.78 -13.80 3.85
C LEU A 99 -0.60 -14.43 5.24
N SER A 100 -0.62 -13.61 6.29
CA SER A 100 -0.21 -14.04 7.63
C SER A 100 -1.39 -14.19 8.59
N GLU A 101 -2.48 -13.46 8.37
CA GLU A 101 -3.54 -13.27 9.38
C GLU A 101 -4.92 -13.65 8.89
N ALA A 102 -5.09 -14.06 7.62
CA ALA A 102 -6.40 -14.27 7.00
C ALA A 102 -7.30 -15.25 7.77
N HIS A 103 -6.70 -16.21 8.47
CA HIS A 103 -7.39 -17.16 9.33
C HIS A 103 -8.10 -16.50 10.53
N LEU A 104 -7.62 -15.35 11.02
CA LEU A 104 -8.21 -14.57 12.12
C LEU A 104 -9.39 -13.71 11.67
N TYR A 105 -9.38 -13.28 10.40
CA TYR A 105 -10.39 -12.37 9.85
C TYR A 105 -11.60 -13.09 9.24
N GLY A 106 -11.52 -14.42 9.06
CA GLY A 106 -12.64 -15.22 8.57
C GLY A 106 -13.19 -14.71 7.23
N PHE A 107 -12.31 -14.37 6.28
CA PHE A 107 -12.72 -13.92 4.96
C PHE A 107 -13.37 -15.07 4.17
N THR A 108 -14.50 -14.80 3.53
CA THR A 108 -15.11 -15.73 2.58
C THR A 108 -14.29 -15.82 1.28
N GLU A 109 -14.58 -16.80 0.43
CA GLU A 109 -13.90 -16.92 -0.86
C GLU A 109 -14.17 -15.72 -1.80
N SER A 110 -15.41 -15.23 -1.82
CA SER A 110 -15.79 -14.04 -2.60
C SER A 110 -15.08 -12.78 -2.10
N GLU A 111 -15.00 -12.61 -0.78
CA GLU A 111 -14.27 -11.51 -0.14
C GLU A 111 -12.76 -11.56 -0.49
N ARG A 112 -12.14 -12.74 -0.41
CA ARG A 112 -10.71 -12.90 -0.78
C ARG A 112 -10.47 -12.55 -2.24
N THR A 113 -11.36 -12.97 -3.13
CA THR A 113 -11.26 -12.66 -4.56
C THR A 113 -11.34 -11.16 -4.82
N ALA A 114 -12.27 -10.45 -4.16
CA ALA A 114 -12.38 -9.00 -4.26
C ALA A 114 -11.11 -8.29 -3.76
N ILE A 115 -10.54 -8.75 -2.64
CA ILE A 115 -9.30 -8.20 -2.06
C ILE A 115 -8.12 -8.41 -3.01
N PHE A 116 -7.91 -9.62 -3.53
CA PHE A 116 -6.82 -9.88 -4.48
C PHE A 116 -7.00 -9.09 -5.79
N GLY A 117 -8.24 -8.95 -6.26
CA GLY A 117 -8.56 -8.09 -7.40
C GLY A 117 -8.14 -6.64 -7.14
N ALA A 118 -8.44 -6.09 -5.97
CA ALA A 118 -8.04 -4.73 -5.60
C ALA A 118 -6.52 -4.54 -5.48
N LEU A 119 -5.80 -5.55 -4.97
CA LEU A 119 -4.33 -5.52 -4.86
C LEU A 119 -3.63 -5.50 -6.22
N SER A 120 -4.22 -6.16 -7.22
CA SER A 120 -3.67 -6.30 -8.58
C SER A 120 -3.87 -5.10 -9.51
N ARG A 121 -4.71 -4.12 -9.12
CA ARG A 121 -4.99 -2.88 -9.88
C ARG A 121 -3.90 -1.84 -9.66
#